data_AF-A0A930NLZ4-F1
#
_entry.id   AF-A0A930NLZ4-F1
#
_cell.length_a   1.000
_cell.length_b   1.000
_cell.length_c   1.000
_cell.angle_alpha   90.00
_cell.angle_beta   90.00
_cell.angle_gamma   90.00
#
_symmetry.space_group_name_H-M   'P 1'
#
loop_
_entity.id
_entity.type
_entity.pdbx_description
1 polymer ?
#
loop_
_entity_poly.entity_id
_entity_poly.type
_entity_poly.pdbx_seq_one_letter_code
_entity_poly.pdbx_strand_id
1 'polypeptide(L)'
;MKYDFTTIMDRHGKDAIAIDGVGLPGKPGLPDEGFDVIPMWIADMNFPTVPSVQEAIIKRVNHPAFGYFAPSEEYYQSIIDWQNKRNGVTGLLPEHIGYENGVLGGLL
;
A
#
# COMPACT_ATOMS: atom_id res chain seq x y z
N MET A 1 17.54 -2.71 -12.73
CA MET A 1 16.15 -2.84 -13.22
C MET A 1 15.64 -1.48 -13.61
N LYS A 2 14.82 -1.38 -14.66
CA LYS A 2 14.17 -0.14 -15.09
C LYS A 2 12.73 -0.16 -14.59
N TYR A 3 12.32 0.85 -13.84
CA TYR A 3 10.94 1.03 -13.37
C TYR A 3 10.21 2.02 -14.28
N ASP A 4 8.90 1.86 -14.39
CA ASP A 4 8.04 2.76 -15.13
C ASP A 4 7.30 3.69 -14.17
N PHE A 5 7.71 4.96 -14.17
CA PHE A 5 7.05 6.05 -13.44
C PHE A 5 6.47 7.09 -14.41
N THR A 6 6.24 6.69 -15.66
CA THR A 6 5.82 7.60 -16.74
C THR A 6 4.49 7.21 -17.37
N THR A 7 4.15 5.91 -17.39
CA THR A 7 2.85 5.47 -17.86
C THR A 7 1.75 5.97 -16.95
N ILE A 8 0.76 6.64 -17.54
CA ILE A 8 -0.46 7.03 -16.84
C ILE A 8 -1.36 5.80 -16.79
N MET A 9 -1.55 5.29 -15.58
CA MET A 9 -2.39 4.12 -15.33
C MET A 9 -3.85 4.54 -15.13
N ASP A 10 -4.76 3.92 -15.87
CA ASP A 10 -6.19 4.05 -15.61
C ASP A 10 -6.59 3.20 -14.40
N ARG A 11 -7.18 3.85 -13.39
CA ARG A 11 -7.66 3.20 -12.16
C ARG A 11 -9.18 3.34 -11.99
N HIS A 12 -9.90 3.89 -12.96
CA HIS A 12 -11.36 4.01 -12.88
C HIS A 12 -12.04 2.64 -12.78
N GLY A 13 -13.00 2.51 -11.86
CA GLY A 13 -13.73 1.26 -11.64
C GLY A 13 -12.84 0.12 -11.14
N LYS A 14 -11.67 0.44 -10.57
CA LYS A 14 -10.73 -0.50 -9.93
C LYS A 14 -10.68 -0.29 -8.42
N ASP A 15 -11.84 0.02 -7.83
CA ASP A 15 -11.99 0.30 -6.40
C ASP A 15 -11.09 1.45 -5.90
N ALA A 16 -10.81 2.44 -6.76
CA ALA A 16 -9.85 3.50 -6.50
C ALA A 16 -10.55 4.76 -5.96
N ILE A 17 -10.77 4.84 -4.65
CA ILE A 17 -11.45 5.98 -3.99
C ILE A 17 -10.83 7.33 -4.39
N ALA A 18 -9.51 7.39 -4.57
CA ALA A 18 -8.81 8.61 -4.98
C ALA A 18 -9.38 9.20 -6.27
N ILE A 19 -9.76 8.34 -7.23
CA ILE A 19 -10.26 8.70 -8.55
C ILE A 19 -11.79 8.68 -8.56
N ASP A 20 -12.39 7.54 -8.20
CA ASP A 20 -13.84 7.31 -8.30
C ASP A 20 -14.66 8.07 -7.24
N GLY A 21 -13.98 8.62 -6.22
CA GLY A 21 -14.62 9.35 -5.13
C GLY A 21 -14.87 10.83 -5.40
N VAL A 22 -14.28 11.41 -6.46
CA VAL A 22 -14.43 12.85 -6.77
C VAL A 22 -15.89 13.15 -7.14
N GLY A 23 -16.47 14.18 -6.54
CA GLY A 23 -17.87 14.55 -6.71
C GLY A 23 -18.84 13.85 -5.74
N LEU A 24 -18.38 12.88 -4.94
CA LEU A 24 -19.22 12.21 -3.94
C LEU A 24 -19.31 13.01 -2.62
N PRO A 25 -20.39 12.81 -1.82
CA PRO A 25 -20.54 13.48 -0.53
C PRO A 25 -19.35 13.27 0.41
N GLY A 26 -18.85 14.37 0.98
CA GLY A 26 -17.71 14.36 1.91
C GLY A 26 -16.34 14.17 1.24
N LYS A 27 -16.27 14.20 -0.10
CA LYS A 27 -15.06 14.10 -0.92
C LYS A 27 -14.82 15.41 -1.69
N PRO A 28 -13.68 15.59 -2.38
CA PRO A 28 -13.49 16.77 -3.24
C PRO A 28 -14.58 16.89 -4.29
N GLY A 29 -15.00 18.13 -4.57
CA GLY A 29 -15.98 18.41 -5.63
C GLY A 29 -15.43 18.15 -7.03
N LEU A 30 -16.32 18.15 -8.02
CA LEU A 30 -15.93 18.15 -9.43
C LEU A 30 -15.26 19.49 -9.78
N PRO A 31 -14.32 19.50 -10.75
CA PRO A 31 -13.78 20.74 -11.28
C PRO A 31 -14.85 21.52 -12.05
N ASP A 32 -14.55 22.78 -12.35
CA ASP A 32 -15.41 23.63 -13.19
C ASP A 32 -15.56 23.04 -14.60
N GLU A 33 -16.63 23.45 -15.30
CA GLU A 33 -16.88 23.02 -16.67
C GLU A 33 -15.68 23.33 -17.58
N GLY A 34 -15.25 22.33 -18.37
CA GLY A 34 -14.12 22.44 -19.29
C GLY A 34 -12.76 22.08 -18.68
N PHE A 35 -12.68 21.69 -17.40
CA PHE A 35 -11.45 21.21 -16.76
C PHE A 35 -11.45 19.69 -16.53
N ASP A 36 -10.27 19.09 -16.65
CA ASP A 36 -10.06 17.69 -16.33
C ASP A 36 -10.03 17.45 -14.82
N VAL A 37 -10.50 16.26 -14.41
CA VAL A 37 -10.39 15.81 -13.02
C VAL A 37 -8.95 15.35 -12.76
N ILE A 38 -8.25 16.00 -11.82
CA ILE A 38 -6.90 15.60 -11.39
C ILE A 38 -6.93 15.25 -9.89
N PRO A 39 -7.06 13.96 -9.52
CA PRO A 39 -7.22 13.54 -8.13
C PRO A 39 -5.88 13.59 -7.37
N MET A 40 -5.71 14.61 -6.53
CA MET A 40 -4.47 14.89 -5.78
C MET A 40 -4.66 14.92 -4.25
N TRP A 41 -5.60 14.14 -3.72
CA TRP A 41 -6.10 14.32 -2.34
C TRP A 41 -5.89 13.11 -1.41
N ILE A 42 -5.90 11.88 -1.91
CA ILE A 42 -5.57 10.68 -1.13
C ILE A 42 -4.09 10.36 -1.27
N ALA A 43 -3.45 10.03 -0.15
CA ALA A 43 -2.05 9.62 -0.09
C ALA A 43 -1.83 8.14 -0.51
N ASP A 44 -2.24 7.80 -1.73
CA ASP A 44 -1.81 6.58 -2.44
C ASP A 44 -1.01 6.98 -3.70
N MET A 45 -0.58 6.00 -4.51
CA MET A 45 0.25 6.26 -5.69
C MET A 45 -0.47 5.88 -6.98
N ASN A 46 -0.25 6.67 -8.04
CA ASN A 46 -0.64 6.35 -9.42
C ASN A 46 0.47 5.60 -10.19
N PHE A 47 1.29 4.82 -9.47
CA PHE A 47 2.32 3.98 -10.05
C PHE A 47 2.03 2.50 -9.77
N PRO A 48 2.42 1.60 -10.68
CA PRO A 48 2.39 0.18 -10.36
C PRO A 48 3.30 -0.09 -9.16
N THR A 49 2.88 -1.03 -8.30
CA THR A 49 3.76 -1.53 -7.25
C THR A 49 4.98 -2.23 -7.87
N VAL A 50 6.05 -2.39 -7.08
CA VAL A 50 7.24 -3.10 -7.55
C VAL A 50 6.89 -4.56 -7.93
N PRO A 51 7.37 -5.11 -9.07
CA PRO A 51 6.95 -6.43 -9.55
C PRO A 51 7.11 -7.56 -8.53
N SER A 52 8.17 -7.50 -7.71
CA SER A 52 8.44 -8.51 -6.67
C SER A 52 7.31 -8.63 -5.63
N VAL A 53 6.55 -7.55 -5.38
CA VAL A 53 5.39 -7.60 -4.48
C VAL A 53 4.24 -8.37 -5.15
N GLN A 54 3.96 -8.10 -6.43
CA GLN A 54 2.92 -8.84 -7.16
C GLN A 54 3.28 -10.33 -7.28
N GLU A 55 4.54 -10.64 -7.59
CA GLU A 55 5.04 -12.02 -7.68
C GLU A 55 4.88 -12.77 -6.34
N ALA A 56 5.20 -12.15 -5.22
CA ALA A 56 5.02 -12.75 -3.89
C ALA A 56 3.55 -13.01 -3.57
N ILE A 57 2.65 -12.08 -3.89
CA ILE A 57 1.20 -12.24 -3.70
C ILE A 57 0.67 -13.37 -4.60
N ILE A 58 1.03 -13.38 -5.89
CA ILE A 58 0.65 -14.42 -6.85
C ILE A 58 1.11 -15.81 -6.35
N LYS A 59 2.35 -15.89 -5.87
CA LYS A 59 2.88 -17.12 -5.27
C LYS A 59 2.06 -17.57 -4.07
N ARG A 60 1.66 -16.64 -3.19
CA ARG A 60 0.86 -16.95 -1.99
C ARG A 60 -0.55 -17.42 -2.35
N VAL A 61 -1.22 -16.79 -3.33
CA VAL A 61 -2.59 -17.18 -3.72
C VAL A 61 -2.65 -18.52 -4.43
N ASN A 62 -1.54 -18.99 -5.02
CA ASN A 62 -1.46 -20.34 -5.58
C ASN A 62 -1.52 -21.45 -4.51
N HIS A 63 -1.27 -21.13 -3.24
CA HIS A 63 -1.56 -22.06 -2.15
C HIS A 63 -3.07 -22.00 -1.81
N PRO A 64 -3.81 -23.12 -1.87
CA PRO A 64 -5.27 -23.13 -1.78
C PRO A 64 -5.87 -22.89 -0.37
N ALA A 65 -5.04 -22.61 0.65
CA ALA A 65 -5.50 -22.50 2.04
C ALA A 65 -5.34 -21.04 2.53
N PHE A 66 -6.42 -20.50 3.09
CA PHE A 66 -6.52 -19.10 3.53
C PHE A 66 -7.09 -18.98 4.95
N GLY A 67 -6.79 -19.96 5.80
CA GLY A 67 -7.21 -19.96 7.21
C GLY A 67 -6.40 -18.99 8.08
N TYR A 68 -6.58 -19.12 9.40
CA TYR A 68 -5.85 -18.34 10.39
C TYR A 68 -4.33 -18.41 10.20
N PHE A 69 -3.67 -17.28 10.40
CA PHE A 69 -2.21 -17.15 10.29
C PHE A 69 -1.64 -16.45 11.53
N ALA A 70 -0.36 -16.69 11.76
CA ALA A 70 0.48 -15.86 12.62
C ALA A 70 1.63 -15.29 11.74
N PRO A 71 2.13 -14.08 12.03
CA PRO A 71 3.31 -13.56 11.32
C PRO A 71 4.50 -14.52 11.46
N SER A 72 5.22 -14.75 10.37
CA SER A 72 6.41 -15.63 10.36
C SER A 72 7.63 -14.95 10.97
N GLU A 73 8.67 -15.71 11.31
CA GLU A 73 9.97 -15.15 11.69
C GLU A 73 10.53 -14.21 10.61
N GLU A 74 10.36 -14.58 9.33
CA GLU A 74 10.77 -13.77 8.18
C GLU A 74 10.07 -12.40 8.14
N TYR A 75 8.81 -12.31 8.58
CA TYR A 75 8.09 -11.04 8.69
C TYR A 75 8.79 -10.08 9.65
N TYR A 76 9.12 -10.55 10.86
CA TYR A 76 9.80 -9.74 11.87
C TYR A 76 11.21 -9.38 11.43
N GLN A 77 11.97 -10.35 10.93
CA GLN A 77 13.36 -10.13 10.51
C GLN A 77 13.43 -9.11 9.36
N SER A 78 12.50 -9.16 8.41
CA SER A 78 12.45 -8.20 7.29
C SER A 78 12.25 -6.75 7.77
N ILE A 79 11.43 -6.55 8.81
CA ILE A 79 11.20 -5.23 9.41
C ILE A 79 12.45 -4.76 10.17
N ILE A 80 13.05 -5.64 10.98
CA ILE A 80 14.28 -5.35 11.74
C ILE A 80 15.42 -4.96 10.78
N ASP A 81 15.64 -5.75 9.73
CA ASP A 81 16.69 -5.50 8.73
C ASP A 81 16.44 -4.20 7.98
N TRP A 82 15.18 -3.92 7.61
CA TRP A 82 14.84 -2.66 6.95
C TRP A 82 15.13 -1.44 7.83
N GLN A 83 14.71 -1.49 9.10
CA GLN A 83 14.94 -0.40 10.05
C GLN A 83 16.43 -0.18 10.34
N ASN A 84 17.20 -1.26 10.49
CA ASN A 84 18.64 -1.19 10.63
C ASN A 84 19.30 -0.56 9.39
N LYS A 85 19.02 -1.10 8.21
CA LYS A 85 19.67 -0.70 6.96
C LYS A 85 19.30 0.70 6.49
N ARG A 86 18.03 1.10 6.64
CA ARG A 86 17.53 2.38 6.11
C ARG A 86 17.64 3.52 7.11
N ASN A 87 17.44 3.23 8.38
CA ASN A 87 17.27 4.24 9.42
C ASN A 87 18.32 4.12 10.53
N GLY A 88 19.23 3.14 10.47
CA GLY A 88 20.28 2.95 11.47
C GLY A 88 19.76 2.47 12.83
N VAL A 89 18.53 1.96 12.91
CA VAL A 89 17.92 1.51 14.16
C VAL A 89 18.48 0.13 14.53
N THR A 90 19.24 0.07 15.62
CA THR A 90 19.84 -1.17 16.15
C THR A 90 19.12 -1.63 17.43
N GLY A 91 19.10 -2.94 17.69
CA GLY A 91 18.49 -3.50 18.91
C GLY A 91 16.96 -3.64 18.86
N LEU A 92 16.35 -3.51 17.67
CA LEU A 92 14.94 -3.86 17.48
C LEU A 92 14.77 -5.38 17.60
N LEU A 93 13.80 -5.82 18.40
CA LEU A 93 13.49 -7.22 18.67
C LEU A 93 12.05 -7.53 18.23
N PRO A 94 11.70 -8.79 17.94
CA PRO A 94 10.33 -9.16 17.55
C PRO A 94 9.26 -8.69 18.54
N GLU A 95 9.52 -8.71 19.85
CA GLU A 95 8.56 -8.23 20.87
C GLU A 95 8.25 -6.73 20.80
N HIS A 96 9.06 -5.94 20.08
CA HIS A 96 8.80 -4.51 19.85
C HIS A 96 7.87 -4.26 18.66
N ILE A 97 7.49 -5.30 17.91
CA ILE A 97 6.75 -5.18 16.65
C ILE A 97 5.33 -5.74 16.85
N GLY A 98 4.34 -4.85 16.94
CA GLY A 98 2.93 -5.21 16.89
C GLY A 98 2.42 -5.38 15.47
N TYR A 99 1.45 -6.27 15.28
CA TYR A 99 0.69 -6.39 14.03
C TYR A 99 -0.66 -5.68 14.18
N GLU A 100 -0.93 -4.71 13.31
CA GLU A 100 -2.20 -3.99 13.23
C GLU A 100 -2.58 -3.79 11.77
N ASN A 101 -3.89 -3.67 11.49
CA ASN A 101 -4.38 -3.48 10.11
C ASN A 101 -4.07 -2.07 9.55
N GLY A 102 -3.64 -1.15 10.40
CA GLY A 102 -3.21 0.20 10.01
C GLY A 102 -2.74 1.00 11.22
N VAL A 103 -2.00 2.08 10.97
CA VAL A 103 -1.42 2.93 12.02
C VAL A 103 -2.47 3.48 12.97
N LEU A 104 -3.62 3.94 12.46
CA LEU A 104 -4.70 4.49 13.29
C LEU A 104 -5.27 3.45 14.26
N GLY A 105 -5.31 2.18 13.87
CA GLY A 105 -5.78 1.09 14.74
C GLY A 105 -4.87 0.90 15.96
N GLY A 106 -3.56 1.10 15.80
CA GLY A 106 -2.60 1.02 16.91
C GLY A 106 -2.53 2.27 17.79
N LEU A 107 -3.29 3.33 17.49
CA LEU A 107 -3.37 4.56 18.30
C LEU A 107 -4.60 4.60 19.22
N LEU A 108 -5.58 3.71 18.96
CA LEU A 108 -6.84 3.61 19.69
C LEU A 108 -6.78 2.46 20.71
#